data_AF-A0AAW4IAN6-F1
#
_entry.id   AF-A0AAW4IAN6-F1
#
_cell.length_a   1.000
_cell.length_b   1.000
_cell.length_c   1.000
_cell.angle_alpha   90.00
_cell.angle_beta   90.00
_cell.angle_gamma   90.00
#
_symmetry.space_group_name_H-M   'P 1'
#
loop_
_entity.id
_entity.type
_entity.pdbx_description
1 polymer ?
#
loop_
_entity_poly.entity_id
_entity_poly.type
_entity_poly.pdbx_seq_one_letter_code
_entity_poly.pdbx_strand_id
1 'polypeptide(L)'
;MTSAEAATPAAFQITVQPSGRAFSANAGEAILSAAIRSGVGLPYGCKDGACGSCKCKKISGAVHHGEHQSKALTADEEAAGLVLTCCAQPLTDVVLESRQVTDESAYPIKKMPVRVSTLEKKSHDVMQVRLQLPAADTFRYHAGQYIEFILRDGARRAYSMANAPHTQAEAPGVELHIRHMPGGKFTDHVFGAMKEKEILRVEGPFGSFFLREDSDKPIVLLASGTGFAPIKALIEHMQFKGITRPTALYWGGRRPGDLYLHDWVLARAAEMPHLTYVPVVSDAMPEDAWTGRTGFVHQAVMDDFADLSGHQVYACGAPIVVDSARDAYSAQRGLPAEEFYADAFTSEADKHGG
;
A
#
# COMPACT_ATOMS: atom_id res chain seq x y z
N MET A 1 6.71 -43.94 -30.76
CA MET A 1 6.51 -43.18 -29.50
C MET A 1 6.71 -41.72 -29.86
N THR A 2 5.63 -41.04 -30.23
CA THR A 2 5.63 -39.63 -30.60
C THR A 2 5.72 -38.79 -29.34
N SER A 3 6.84 -38.09 -29.19
CA SER A 3 7.01 -37.04 -28.19
C SER A 3 5.94 -35.98 -28.39
N ALA A 4 5.09 -35.77 -27.39
CA ALA A 4 4.16 -34.66 -27.37
C ALA A 4 4.98 -33.37 -27.22
N GLU A 5 5.05 -32.58 -28.29
CA GLU A 5 5.49 -31.20 -28.26
C GLU A 5 4.52 -30.42 -27.37
N ALA A 6 4.97 -29.99 -26.20
CA ALA A 6 4.19 -29.14 -25.33
C ALA A 6 3.93 -27.82 -26.08
N ALA A 7 2.68 -27.58 -26.49
CA ALA A 7 2.27 -26.35 -27.12
C ALA A 7 2.69 -25.16 -26.24
N THR A 8 3.44 -24.22 -26.83
CA THR A 8 3.79 -22.96 -26.15
C THR A 8 2.48 -22.30 -25.72
N PRO A 9 2.28 -21.98 -24.43
CA PRO A 9 1.04 -21.36 -23.99
C PRO A 9 0.84 -20.06 -24.78
N ALA A 10 -0.38 -19.85 -25.28
CA ALA A 10 -0.73 -18.62 -25.99
C ALA A 10 -0.36 -17.43 -25.09
N ALA A 11 0.42 -16.51 -25.63
CA ALA A 11 0.90 -15.34 -24.92
C ALA A 11 0.33 -14.10 -25.60
N PHE A 12 -0.21 -13.18 -24.81
CA PHE A 12 -0.86 -11.96 -25.27
C PHE A 12 0.03 -10.75 -24.97
N GLN A 13 0.08 -9.81 -25.90
CA GLN A 13 0.82 -8.58 -25.74
C GLN A 13 -0.02 -7.56 -24.96
N ILE A 14 0.54 -7.04 -23.87
CA ILE A 14 -0.05 -5.96 -23.09
C ILE A 14 0.77 -4.70 -23.33
N THR A 15 0.11 -3.61 -23.70
CA THR A 15 0.74 -2.29 -23.89
C THR A 15 0.11 -1.27 -22.97
N VAL A 16 0.92 -0.42 -22.33
CA VAL A 16 0.44 0.61 -21.41
C VAL A 16 0.69 1.99 -21.99
N GLN A 17 -0.36 2.81 -22.06
CA GLN A 17 -0.34 4.19 -22.51
C GLN A 17 -0.46 5.15 -21.32
N PRO A 18 0.17 6.34 -21.40
CA PRO A 18 0.91 6.88 -22.54
C PRO A 18 2.38 6.43 -22.64
N SER A 19 2.90 5.67 -21.68
CA SER A 19 4.33 5.31 -21.62
C SER A 19 4.83 4.47 -22.80
N GLY A 20 3.95 3.75 -23.49
CA GLY A 20 4.28 2.85 -24.61
C GLY A 20 4.95 1.55 -24.17
N ARG A 21 5.11 1.32 -22.86
CA ARG A 21 5.74 0.11 -22.33
C ARG A 21 4.88 -1.11 -22.63
N ALA A 22 5.52 -2.21 -22.99
CA ALA A 22 4.83 -3.44 -23.35
C ALA A 22 5.47 -4.67 -22.71
N PHE A 23 4.66 -5.67 -22.44
CA PHE A 23 5.06 -6.94 -21.83
C PHE A 23 4.13 -8.06 -22.28
N SER A 24 4.57 -9.31 -22.09
CA SER A 24 3.81 -10.49 -22.47
C SER A 24 3.20 -11.17 -21.25
N ALA A 25 1.90 -11.48 -21.34
CA ALA A 25 1.15 -12.23 -20.35
C ALA A 25 0.75 -13.59 -20.91
N ASN A 26 1.01 -14.66 -20.15
CA ASN A 26 0.61 -16.00 -20.56
C ASN A 26 -0.91 -16.16 -20.44
N ALA A 27 -1.51 -17.06 -21.22
CA ALA A 27 -2.91 -17.45 -21.04
C ALA A 27 -3.16 -17.92 -19.60
N GLY A 28 -4.22 -17.39 -18.97
CA GLY A 28 -4.58 -17.68 -17.58
C GLY A 28 -3.76 -16.91 -16.53
N GLU A 29 -2.77 -16.11 -16.93
CA GLU A 29 -2.02 -15.24 -16.04
C GLU A 29 -2.71 -13.88 -15.88
N ALA A 30 -2.82 -13.38 -14.65
CA ALA A 30 -3.29 -12.02 -14.40
C ALA A 30 -2.30 -10.98 -14.96
N ILE A 31 -2.83 -9.93 -15.59
CA ILE A 31 -2.02 -8.87 -16.23
C ILE A 31 -1.00 -8.27 -15.25
N LEU A 32 -1.38 -8.02 -13.99
CA LEU A 32 -0.48 -7.48 -12.97
C LEU A 32 0.69 -8.42 -12.66
N SER A 33 0.43 -9.73 -12.58
CA SER A 33 1.48 -10.73 -12.33
C SER A 33 2.51 -10.75 -13.46
N ALA A 34 2.02 -10.68 -14.70
CA ALA A 34 2.87 -10.57 -15.88
C ALA A 34 3.67 -9.26 -15.88
N ALA A 35 3.04 -8.12 -15.54
CA ALA A 35 3.71 -6.83 -15.44
C ALA A 35 4.83 -6.85 -14.40
N ILE A 36 4.55 -7.38 -13.20
CA ILE A 36 5.52 -7.53 -12.11
C ILE A 36 6.71 -8.39 -12.55
N ARG A 37 6.45 -9.56 -13.16
CA ARG A 37 7.51 -10.44 -13.67
C ARG A 37 8.38 -9.73 -14.71
N SER A 38 7.77 -8.93 -15.57
CA SER A 38 8.45 -8.18 -16.64
C SER A 38 9.05 -6.85 -16.19
N GLY A 39 8.96 -6.51 -14.89
CA GLY A 39 9.48 -5.23 -14.37
C GLY A 39 8.71 -4.00 -14.86
N VAL A 40 7.47 -4.18 -15.36
CA VAL A 40 6.59 -3.09 -15.79
C VAL A 40 5.72 -2.64 -14.63
N GLY A 41 5.85 -1.36 -14.27
CA GLY A 41 5.07 -0.76 -13.19
C GLY A 41 3.60 -0.58 -13.59
N LEU A 42 2.71 -1.19 -12.83
CA LEU A 42 1.27 -0.90 -12.83
C LEU A 42 0.86 -0.50 -11.41
N PRO A 43 -0.25 0.24 -11.23
CA PRO A 43 -0.75 0.53 -9.90
C PRO A 43 -1.28 -0.74 -9.24
N TYR A 44 -1.01 -0.95 -7.94
CA TYR A 44 -1.60 -2.02 -7.13
C TYR A 44 -1.31 -1.87 -5.62
N GLY A 45 -2.16 -2.54 -4.82
CA GLY A 45 -2.00 -2.73 -3.38
C GLY A 45 -2.12 -4.21 -2.98
N CYS A 46 -3.35 -4.73 -2.85
CA CYS A 46 -3.61 -6.08 -2.30
C CYS A 46 -3.23 -7.29 -3.18
N LYS A 47 -3.23 -7.14 -4.52
CA LYS A 47 -3.06 -8.20 -5.53
C LYS A 47 -4.15 -9.30 -5.58
N ASP A 48 -5.30 -9.13 -4.94
CA ASP A 48 -6.35 -10.17 -4.87
C ASP A 48 -7.78 -9.68 -5.11
N GLY A 49 -7.94 -8.50 -5.71
CA GLY A 49 -9.24 -7.99 -6.14
C GLY A 49 -10.07 -7.31 -5.04
N ALA A 50 -9.49 -7.04 -3.87
CA ALA A 50 -10.21 -6.44 -2.74
C ALA A 50 -10.12 -4.91 -2.65
N CYS A 51 -8.96 -4.32 -2.98
CA CYS A 51 -8.70 -2.89 -2.68
C CYS A 51 -9.00 -1.89 -3.80
N GLY A 52 -9.24 -2.33 -5.03
CA GLY A 52 -9.42 -1.44 -6.19
C GLY A 52 -8.18 -0.66 -6.67
N SER A 53 -7.08 -0.59 -5.92
CA SER A 53 -5.88 0.20 -6.29
C SER A 53 -5.21 -0.19 -7.62
N CYS A 54 -5.54 -1.35 -8.20
CA CYS A 54 -4.99 -1.79 -9.50
C CYS A 54 -5.87 -1.47 -10.70
N LYS A 55 -6.93 -0.70 -10.49
CA LYS A 55 -7.90 -0.30 -11.51
C LYS A 55 -7.20 0.52 -12.59
N CYS A 56 -7.33 0.08 -13.83
CA CYS A 56 -6.83 0.76 -15.03
C CYS A 56 -7.97 0.82 -16.06
N LYS A 57 -7.91 1.79 -16.97
CA LYS A 57 -8.83 1.81 -18.12
C LYS A 57 -8.29 0.91 -19.23
N LYS A 58 -9.11 -0.02 -19.71
CA LYS A 58 -8.82 -0.85 -20.88
C LYS A 58 -9.26 -0.09 -22.14
N ILE A 59 -8.29 0.36 -22.91
CA ILE A 59 -8.50 1.10 -24.17
C ILE A 59 -8.93 0.14 -25.28
N SER A 60 -8.32 -1.05 -25.36
CA SER A 60 -8.69 -2.08 -26.33
C SER A 60 -8.37 -3.48 -25.83
N GLY A 61 -8.96 -4.48 -26.49
CA GLY A 61 -8.77 -5.90 -26.17
C GLY A 61 -9.85 -6.48 -25.25
N ALA A 62 -9.76 -7.78 -25.00
CA ALA A 62 -10.67 -8.53 -24.14
C ALA A 62 -9.90 -9.16 -22.98
N VAL A 63 -10.54 -9.15 -21.81
CA VAL A 63 -10.06 -9.79 -20.59
C VAL A 63 -11.19 -10.59 -19.96
N HIS A 64 -10.82 -11.62 -19.21
CA HIS A 64 -11.69 -12.32 -18.28
C HIS A 64 -11.28 -11.92 -16.87
N HIS A 65 -12.20 -11.38 -16.07
CA HIS A 65 -11.95 -11.11 -14.66
C HIS A 65 -12.21 -12.36 -13.83
N GLY A 66 -11.21 -12.77 -13.07
CA GLY A 66 -11.39 -13.73 -11.99
C GLY A 66 -12.23 -13.16 -10.84
N GLU A 67 -12.39 -13.94 -9.78
CA GLU A 67 -13.10 -13.51 -8.57
C GLU A 67 -12.52 -12.20 -8.01
N HIS A 68 -13.39 -11.29 -7.64
CA HIS A 68 -13.07 -9.99 -7.05
C HIS A 68 -14.28 -9.44 -6.31
N GLN A 69 -14.06 -8.42 -5.47
CA GLN A 69 -15.17 -7.76 -4.78
C GLN A 69 -15.87 -6.76 -5.69
N SER A 70 -17.20 -6.75 -5.67
CA SER A 70 -18.02 -5.79 -6.42
C SER A 70 -17.71 -4.34 -6.08
N LYS A 71 -17.29 -4.05 -4.84
CA LYS A 71 -16.85 -2.71 -4.43
C LYS A 71 -15.52 -2.29 -5.05
N ALA A 72 -14.66 -3.24 -5.40
CA ALA A 72 -13.37 -2.96 -6.03
C ALA A 72 -13.52 -2.65 -7.52
N LEU A 73 -14.48 -3.29 -8.19
CA LEU A 73 -14.89 -3.02 -9.57
C LEU A 73 -16.40 -3.27 -9.70
N THR A 74 -17.16 -2.20 -9.89
CA THR A 74 -18.61 -2.32 -10.10
C THR A 74 -18.92 -2.76 -11.53
N ALA A 75 -20.13 -3.29 -11.74
CA ALA A 75 -20.58 -3.67 -13.09
C ALA A 75 -20.61 -2.47 -14.06
N ASP A 76 -20.96 -1.27 -13.57
CA ASP A 76 -20.97 -0.05 -14.38
C ASP A 76 -19.55 0.38 -14.76
N GLU A 77 -18.59 0.26 -13.84
CA GLU A 77 -17.18 0.53 -14.11
C GLU A 77 -16.59 -0.47 -15.12
N GLU A 78 -16.91 -1.76 -14.98
CA GLU A 78 -16.49 -2.80 -15.91
C GLU A 78 -17.08 -2.55 -17.31
N ALA A 79 -18.37 -2.20 -17.38
CA ALA A 79 -19.05 -1.80 -18.62
C ALA A 79 -18.44 -0.53 -19.24
N ALA A 80 -17.95 0.40 -18.42
CA ALA A 80 -17.21 1.59 -18.84
C ALA A 80 -15.74 1.28 -19.26
N GLY A 81 -15.34 0.02 -19.22
CA GLY A 81 -14.02 -0.44 -19.66
C GLY A 81 -12.93 -0.35 -18.61
N LEU A 82 -13.26 -0.20 -17.32
CA LEU A 82 -12.29 -0.31 -16.23
C LEU A 82 -12.00 -1.78 -15.91
N VAL A 83 -10.75 -2.07 -15.51
CA VAL A 83 -10.31 -3.43 -15.19
C VAL A 83 -9.43 -3.45 -13.95
N LEU A 84 -9.59 -4.45 -13.07
CA LEU A 84 -8.62 -4.79 -12.04
C LEU A 84 -7.50 -5.64 -12.62
N THR A 85 -6.33 -5.04 -12.86
CA THR A 85 -5.20 -5.76 -13.48
C THR A 85 -4.71 -6.97 -12.68
N CYS A 86 -4.97 -7.02 -11.36
CA CYS A 86 -4.65 -8.19 -10.53
C CYS A 86 -5.59 -9.39 -10.71
N CYS A 87 -6.79 -9.18 -11.26
CA CYS A 87 -7.78 -10.24 -11.51
C CYS A 87 -8.07 -10.44 -13.01
N ALA A 88 -7.66 -9.50 -13.87
CA ALA A 88 -7.88 -9.55 -15.31
C ALA A 88 -6.87 -10.48 -16.00
N GLN A 89 -7.35 -11.53 -16.66
CA GLN A 89 -6.58 -12.41 -17.54
C GLN A 89 -6.87 -12.03 -19.00
N PRO A 90 -5.85 -11.80 -19.84
CA PRO A 90 -6.07 -11.40 -21.23
C PRO A 90 -6.63 -12.57 -22.06
N LEU A 91 -7.59 -12.23 -22.93
CA LEU A 91 -8.14 -13.13 -23.96
C LEU A 91 -7.66 -12.74 -25.37
N THR A 92 -7.15 -11.52 -25.51
CA THR A 92 -6.49 -10.96 -26.70
C THR A 92 -5.32 -10.10 -26.26
N ASP A 93 -4.59 -9.50 -27.20
CA ASP A 93 -3.74 -8.36 -26.88
C ASP A 93 -4.56 -7.23 -26.26
N VAL A 94 -4.00 -6.54 -25.26
CA VAL A 94 -4.70 -5.53 -24.46
C VAL A 94 -3.91 -4.23 -24.44
N VAL A 95 -4.60 -3.11 -24.60
CA VAL A 95 -4.04 -1.78 -24.36
C VAL A 95 -4.67 -1.20 -23.10
N LEU A 96 -3.85 -0.85 -22.11
CA LEU A 96 -4.25 -0.20 -20.88
C LEU A 96 -3.84 1.28 -20.89
N GLU A 97 -4.64 2.13 -20.28
CA GLU A 97 -4.25 3.48 -19.91
C GLU A 97 -3.92 3.50 -18.41
N SER A 98 -2.70 3.93 -18.10
CA SER A 98 -2.24 4.19 -16.74
C SER A 98 -1.16 5.26 -16.75
N ARG A 99 -1.42 6.37 -16.05
CA ARG A 99 -0.44 7.44 -15.80
C ARG A 99 0.50 7.12 -14.65
N GLN A 100 0.21 6.05 -13.90
CA GLN A 100 1.02 5.60 -12.76
C GLN A 100 2.06 4.53 -13.19
N VAL A 101 2.35 4.41 -14.48
CA VAL A 101 3.44 3.57 -14.97
C VAL A 101 4.76 4.23 -14.60
N THR A 102 5.35 3.77 -13.52
CA THR A 102 6.61 4.33 -13.02
C THR A 102 7.75 3.97 -13.97
N ASP A 103 8.44 4.97 -14.51
CA ASP A 103 9.71 4.80 -15.20
C ASP A 103 10.70 4.06 -14.28
N GLU A 104 11.21 2.92 -14.75
CA GLU A 104 12.47 2.29 -14.32
C GLU A 104 12.75 1.99 -12.82
N SER A 105 11.81 2.17 -11.90
CA SER A 105 12.11 2.05 -10.46
C SER A 105 11.55 0.79 -9.78
N ALA A 106 11.17 -0.25 -10.54
CA ALA A 106 10.82 -1.54 -9.96
C ALA A 106 12.08 -2.25 -9.45
N TYR A 107 12.37 -2.08 -8.15
CA TYR A 107 13.43 -2.84 -7.50
C TYR A 107 13.18 -4.34 -7.61
N PRO A 108 14.25 -5.16 -7.73
CA PRO A 108 14.10 -6.59 -7.94
C PRO A 108 13.38 -7.23 -6.76
N ILE A 109 12.35 -8.01 -7.07
CA ILE A 109 11.65 -8.83 -6.08
C ILE A 109 12.55 -9.99 -5.66
N LYS A 110 12.80 -10.10 -4.36
CA LYS A 110 13.64 -11.11 -3.75
C LYS A 110 12.84 -11.90 -2.72
N LYS A 111 12.95 -13.22 -2.78
CA LYS A 111 12.59 -14.10 -1.67
C LYS A 111 13.79 -14.23 -0.75
N MET A 112 13.64 -13.93 0.52
CA MET A 112 14.76 -13.98 1.47
C MET A 112 14.34 -14.48 2.86
N PRO A 113 15.24 -15.16 3.59
CA PRO A 113 15.07 -15.36 5.01
C PRO A 113 15.29 -14.03 5.74
N VAL A 114 14.51 -13.79 6.78
CA VAL A 114 14.66 -12.64 7.68
C VAL A 114 14.68 -13.13 9.11
N ARG A 115 15.34 -12.38 9.98
CA ARG A 115 15.41 -12.70 11.41
C ARG A 115 14.71 -11.61 12.21
N VAL A 116 13.84 -11.98 13.13
CA VAL A 116 13.24 -11.02 14.07
C VAL A 116 14.37 -10.47 14.95
N SER A 117 14.63 -9.17 14.87
CA SER A 117 15.64 -8.50 15.69
C SER A 117 15.05 -7.99 16.99
N THR A 118 13.92 -7.29 16.93
CA THR A 118 13.27 -6.72 18.11
C THR A 118 11.76 -6.77 17.97
N LEU A 119 11.08 -6.95 19.09
CA LEU A 119 9.62 -6.87 19.23
C LEU A 119 9.31 -5.82 20.29
N GLU A 120 8.63 -4.74 19.91
CA GLU A 120 8.28 -3.66 20.83
C GLU A 120 6.79 -3.36 20.76
N LYS A 121 6.09 -3.54 21.88
CA LYS A 121 4.65 -3.26 21.96
C LYS A 121 4.43 -1.75 22.05
N LYS A 122 3.79 -1.17 21.03
CA LYS A 122 3.53 0.29 20.92
C LYS A 122 2.15 0.71 21.43
N SER A 123 1.18 -0.19 21.36
CA SER A 123 -0.14 -0.02 21.98
C SER A 123 -0.65 -1.36 22.51
N HIS A 124 -1.87 -1.40 23.05
CA HIS A 124 -2.50 -2.65 23.48
C HIS A 124 -2.54 -3.74 22.39
N ASP A 125 -2.60 -3.33 21.11
CA ASP A 125 -2.80 -4.17 19.94
C ASP A 125 -1.83 -3.87 18.78
N VAL A 126 -0.80 -3.03 18.94
CA VAL A 126 0.21 -2.78 17.89
C VAL A 126 1.61 -3.18 18.35
N MET A 127 2.28 -3.99 17.53
CA MET A 127 3.65 -4.42 17.70
C MET A 127 4.52 -3.79 16.61
N GLN A 128 5.57 -3.09 17.01
CA GLN A 128 6.66 -2.72 16.11
C GLN A 128 7.65 -3.89 16.04
N VAL A 129 7.81 -4.45 14.84
CA VAL A 129 8.71 -5.57 14.58
C VAL A 129 9.86 -5.06 13.73
N ARG A 130 11.11 -5.25 14.17
CA ARG A 130 12.28 -5.05 13.31
C ARG A 130 12.81 -6.37 12.82
N LEU A 131 13.09 -6.43 11.53
CA LEU A 131 13.62 -7.59 10.85
C LEU A 131 15.04 -7.30 10.37
N GLN A 132 15.99 -8.14 10.76
CA GLN A 132 17.31 -8.17 10.15
C GLN A 132 17.25 -8.92 8.83
N LEU A 133 17.78 -8.28 7.79
CA LEU A 133 17.94 -8.84 6.45
C LEU A 133 19.29 -9.57 6.30
N PRO A 134 19.45 -10.45 5.30
CA PRO A 134 20.74 -11.09 5.00
C PRO A 134 21.81 -10.06 4.62
N ALA A 135 23.03 -10.20 5.15
CA ALA A 135 24.12 -9.24 4.95
C ALA A 135 24.65 -9.18 3.50
N ALA A 136 24.43 -10.22 2.70
CA ALA A 136 24.96 -10.32 1.34
C ALA A 136 24.17 -9.48 0.32
N ASP A 137 23.01 -8.94 0.69
CA ASP A 137 22.09 -8.30 -0.24
C ASP A 137 21.61 -6.93 0.28
N THR A 138 21.85 -5.87 -0.50
CA THR A 138 21.12 -4.61 -0.28
C THR A 138 19.69 -4.80 -0.77
N PHE A 139 18.75 -4.83 0.17
CA PHE A 139 17.33 -4.84 -0.15
C PHE A 139 16.87 -3.42 -0.48
N ARG A 140 16.69 -3.17 -1.78
CA ARG A 140 16.24 -1.87 -2.28
C ARG A 140 14.73 -1.88 -2.38
N TYR A 141 14.10 -0.83 -1.89
CA TYR A 141 12.66 -0.58 -1.97
C TYR A 141 12.42 0.93 -2.00
N HIS A 142 11.21 1.35 -2.34
CA HIS A 142 10.75 2.73 -2.15
C HIS A 142 10.02 2.86 -0.82
N ALA A 143 10.20 3.99 -0.15
CA ALA A 143 9.43 4.30 1.06
C ALA A 143 7.92 4.20 0.76
N GLY A 144 7.21 3.41 1.58
CA GLY A 144 5.78 3.11 1.40
C GLY A 144 5.48 1.72 0.84
N GLN A 145 6.46 1.03 0.23
CA GLN A 145 6.28 -0.33 -0.26
C GLN A 145 6.12 -1.35 0.89
N TYR A 146 5.72 -2.56 0.54
CA TYR A 146 5.48 -3.65 1.48
C TYR A 146 6.25 -4.93 1.13
N ILE A 147 6.29 -5.85 2.09
CA ILE A 147 6.78 -7.22 1.92
C ILE A 147 5.67 -8.21 2.28
N GLU A 148 5.73 -9.41 1.71
CA GLU A 148 4.81 -10.51 2.04
C GLU A 148 5.56 -11.58 2.85
N PHE A 149 5.06 -11.94 4.03
CA PHE A 149 5.48 -13.17 4.71
C PHE A 149 4.91 -14.38 4.00
N ILE A 150 5.74 -15.42 3.84
CA ILE A 150 5.32 -16.72 3.33
C ILE A 150 5.21 -17.67 4.52
N LEU A 151 3.98 -18.01 4.90
CA LEU A 151 3.68 -18.90 6.02
C LEU A 151 3.89 -20.37 5.65
N ARG A 152 3.94 -21.24 6.66
CA ARG A 152 4.21 -22.69 6.48
C ARG A 152 3.16 -23.40 5.62
N ASP A 153 1.91 -22.95 5.68
CA ASP A 153 0.79 -23.44 4.88
C ASP A 153 0.73 -22.82 3.48
N GLY A 154 1.73 -22.00 3.11
CA GLY A 154 1.77 -21.29 1.83
C GLY A 154 0.98 -19.98 1.82
N ALA A 155 0.23 -19.67 2.88
CA ALA A 155 -0.50 -18.41 2.96
C ALA A 155 0.46 -17.21 2.97
N ARG A 156 0.01 -16.09 2.41
CA ARG A 156 0.78 -14.85 2.31
C ARG A 156 0.16 -13.73 3.15
N ARG A 157 0.99 -12.93 3.81
CA ARG A 157 0.55 -11.77 4.61
C ARG A 157 1.42 -10.56 4.30
N ALA A 158 0.80 -9.52 3.76
CA ALA A 158 1.45 -8.27 3.42
C ALA A 158 1.58 -7.35 4.64
N TYR A 159 2.75 -6.73 4.81
CA TYR A 159 2.97 -5.66 5.78
C TYR A 159 3.87 -4.59 5.17
N SER A 160 3.41 -3.35 5.20
CA SER A 160 4.14 -2.20 4.67
C SER A 160 5.32 -1.85 5.56
N MET A 161 6.44 -1.51 4.93
CA MET A 161 7.67 -1.15 5.62
C MET A 161 7.53 0.25 6.22
N ALA A 162 7.91 0.37 7.49
CA ALA A 162 7.69 1.56 8.32
C ALA A 162 8.92 2.47 8.43
N ASN A 163 10.04 2.06 7.84
CA ASN A 163 11.26 2.87 7.74
C ASN A 163 11.60 3.21 6.29
N ALA A 164 12.26 4.34 6.09
CA ALA A 164 12.76 4.74 4.79
C ALA A 164 13.98 3.90 4.36
N PRO A 165 14.19 3.69 3.04
CA PRO A 165 15.26 2.82 2.54
C PRO A 165 16.67 3.21 2.99
N HIS A 166 16.94 4.51 3.15
CA HIS A 166 18.25 5.03 3.54
C HIS A 166 18.63 4.68 5.00
N THR A 167 17.66 4.44 5.88
CA THR A 167 17.93 4.11 7.29
C THR A 167 18.61 2.75 7.45
N GLN A 168 18.52 1.89 6.43
CA GLN A 168 19.25 0.61 6.37
C GLN A 168 20.77 0.77 6.43
N ALA A 169 21.30 1.94 6.06
CA ALA A 169 22.74 2.20 6.15
C ALA A 169 23.24 2.24 7.60
N GLU A 170 22.39 2.69 8.53
CA GLU A 170 22.71 2.80 9.96
C GLU A 170 22.22 1.58 10.74
N ALA A 171 20.99 1.13 10.44
CA ALA A 171 20.36 -0.01 11.08
C ALA A 171 19.86 -0.99 10.00
N PRO A 172 20.68 -1.97 9.57
CA PRO A 172 20.32 -2.91 8.51
C PRO A 172 19.06 -3.70 8.86
N GLY A 173 17.97 -3.44 8.15
CA GLY A 173 16.69 -4.06 8.42
C GLY A 173 15.49 -3.33 7.88
N VAL A 174 14.32 -3.95 8.08
CA VAL A 174 13.03 -3.31 7.86
C VAL A 174 12.22 -3.32 9.15
N GLU A 175 11.46 -2.25 9.36
CA GLU A 175 10.52 -2.07 10.46
C GLU A 175 9.10 -2.28 9.95
N LEU A 176 8.26 -2.92 10.75
CA LEU A 176 6.84 -3.16 10.45
C LEU A 176 5.99 -2.76 11.66
N HIS A 177 4.81 -2.21 11.42
CA HIS A 177 3.79 -2.02 12.47
C HIS A 177 2.66 -3.01 12.27
N ILE A 178 2.53 -3.97 13.17
CA ILE A 178 1.60 -5.09 13.05
C ILE A 178 0.50 -4.92 14.09
N ARG A 179 -0.75 -4.77 13.63
CA ARG A 179 -1.93 -4.80 14.51
C ARG A 179 -2.30 -6.24 14.85
N HIS A 180 -2.66 -6.50 16.09
CA HIS A 180 -3.21 -7.78 16.52
C HIS A 180 -4.63 -7.92 15.98
N MET A 181 -4.83 -8.90 15.11
CA MET A 181 -6.15 -9.35 14.70
C MET A 181 -6.44 -10.67 15.43
N PRO A 182 -7.33 -10.71 16.43
CA PRO A 182 -7.64 -11.92 17.18
C PRO A 182 -8.11 -13.05 16.27
N GLY A 183 -7.54 -14.25 16.42
CA GLY A 183 -7.80 -15.40 15.53
C GLY A 183 -7.01 -15.36 14.22
N GLY A 184 -6.19 -14.33 14.02
CA GLY A 184 -5.35 -14.17 12.85
C GLY A 184 -4.11 -15.06 12.92
N LYS A 185 -3.95 -15.97 11.93
CA LYS A 185 -2.83 -16.94 11.85
C LYS A 185 -1.44 -16.34 12.14
N PHE A 186 -1.16 -15.15 11.61
CA PHE A 186 0.15 -14.52 11.77
C PHE A 186 0.20 -13.57 12.97
N THR A 187 -0.86 -12.79 13.19
CA THR A 187 -0.88 -11.77 14.23
C THR A 187 -0.96 -12.37 15.63
N ASP A 188 -1.66 -13.49 15.81
CA ASP A 188 -1.64 -14.26 17.07
C ASP A 188 -0.22 -14.80 17.37
N HIS A 189 0.52 -15.20 16.33
CA HIS A 189 1.91 -15.63 16.49
C HIS A 189 2.80 -14.45 16.91
N VAL A 190 2.70 -13.29 16.24
CA VAL A 190 3.45 -12.06 16.58
C VAL A 190 3.23 -11.63 18.03
N PHE A 191 2.00 -11.70 18.53
CA PHE A 191 1.65 -11.26 19.88
C PHE A 191 1.81 -12.35 20.96
N GLY A 192 1.99 -13.61 20.56
CA GLY A 192 2.08 -14.76 21.46
C GLY A 192 3.44 -15.43 21.40
N ALA A 193 3.63 -16.33 20.44
CA ALA A 193 4.74 -17.28 20.43
C ALA A 193 6.01 -16.76 19.73
N MET A 194 5.92 -15.67 18.96
CA MET A 194 7.07 -15.10 18.25
C MET A 194 8.13 -14.60 19.22
N LYS A 195 9.40 -14.88 18.89
CA LYS A 195 10.55 -14.44 19.69
C LYS A 195 11.60 -13.78 18.83
N GLU A 196 12.40 -12.92 19.44
CA GLU A 196 13.64 -12.46 18.83
C GLU A 196 14.50 -13.67 18.38
N LYS A 197 15.22 -13.47 17.28
CA LYS A 197 16.02 -14.47 16.55
C LYS A 197 15.20 -15.50 15.76
N GLU A 198 13.88 -15.48 15.82
CA GLU A 198 13.05 -16.31 14.94
C GLU A 198 13.32 -15.99 13.47
N ILE A 199 13.39 -17.02 12.64
CA ILE A 199 13.63 -16.90 11.20
C ILE A 199 12.32 -17.11 10.45
N LEU A 200 11.98 -16.12 9.62
CA LEU A 200 10.81 -16.12 8.75
C LEU A 200 11.26 -16.01 7.29
N ARG A 201 10.34 -16.24 6.36
CA ARG A 201 10.58 -16.04 4.93
C ARG A 201 9.68 -14.93 4.42
N VAL A 202 10.27 -13.99 3.68
CA VAL A 202 9.55 -12.87 3.07
C VAL A 202 9.84 -12.81 1.58
N GLU A 203 8.98 -12.10 0.85
CA GLU A 203 9.16 -11.75 -0.54
C GLU A 203 8.77 -10.28 -0.77
N GLY A 204 9.53 -9.57 -1.58
CA GLY A 204 9.25 -8.18 -1.95
C GLY A 204 10.48 -7.50 -2.57
N PRO A 205 10.46 -6.18 -2.76
CA PRO A 205 9.37 -5.28 -2.35
C PRO A 205 8.18 -5.34 -3.31
N PHE A 206 7.00 -5.01 -2.79
CA PHE A 206 5.76 -4.90 -3.54
C PHE A 206 5.06 -3.57 -3.26
N GLY A 207 4.08 -3.25 -4.10
CA GLY A 207 3.21 -2.09 -3.99
C GLY A 207 3.67 -0.92 -4.85
N SER A 208 2.69 -0.12 -5.28
CA SER A 208 2.90 1.14 -6.00
C SER A 208 2.70 2.38 -5.12
N PHE A 209 2.49 2.18 -3.82
CA PHE A 209 2.37 3.24 -2.81
C PHE A 209 3.77 3.74 -2.41
N PHE A 210 4.20 4.82 -3.04
CA PHE A 210 5.42 5.54 -2.70
C PHE A 210 5.33 6.97 -3.22
N LEU A 211 6.14 7.87 -2.68
CA LEU A 211 6.13 9.28 -3.04
C LEU A 211 6.45 9.47 -4.54
N ARG A 212 5.71 10.36 -5.20
CA ARG A 212 6.01 10.82 -6.57
C ARG A 212 6.92 12.03 -6.48
N GLU A 213 8.23 11.80 -6.57
CA GLU A 213 9.27 12.82 -6.42
C GLU A 213 9.36 13.79 -7.61
N ASP A 214 8.76 13.44 -8.74
CA ASP A 214 8.67 14.24 -9.97
C ASP A 214 7.54 15.29 -9.96
N SER A 215 6.83 15.41 -8.84
CA SER A 215 5.72 16.34 -8.64
C SER A 215 6.00 17.32 -7.50
N ASP A 216 5.67 18.59 -7.72
CA ASP A 216 5.76 19.66 -6.73
C ASP A 216 4.44 19.94 -6.00
N LYS A 217 3.38 19.17 -6.29
CA LYS A 217 2.05 19.38 -5.71
C LYS A 217 2.07 19.26 -4.18
N PRO A 218 1.30 20.05 -3.42
CA PRO A 218 1.13 19.84 -1.98
C PRO A 218 0.55 18.45 -1.67
N ILE A 219 0.89 17.92 -0.50
CA ILE A 219 0.63 16.53 -0.09
C ILE A 219 -0.37 16.49 1.06
N VAL A 220 -1.36 15.59 0.96
CA VAL A 220 -2.15 15.13 2.10
C VAL A 220 -1.79 13.67 2.38
N LEU A 221 -1.27 13.41 3.58
CA LEU A 221 -1.02 12.07 4.10
C LEU A 221 -2.22 11.68 4.96
N LEU A 222 -2.89 10.57 4.64
CA LEU A 222 -4.03 10.06 5.40
C LEU A 222 -3.71 8.67 5.94
N ALA A 223 -3.70 8.51 7.26
CA ALA A 223 -3.47 7.23 7.91
C ALA A 223 -4.66 6.85 8.79
N SER A 224 -4.99 5.55 8.83
CA SER A 224 -5.82 4.98 9.90
C SER A 224 -5.12 3.78 10.56
N GLY A 225 -5.07 3.78 11.89
CA GLY A 225 -4.40 2.72 12.66
C GLY A 225 -2.96 2.48 12.21
N THR A 226 -2.62 1.22 11.89
CA THR A 226 -1.28 0.84 11.42
C THR A 226 -0.98 1.25 9.97
N GLY A 227 -1.93 1.85 9.25
CA GLY A 227 -1.67 2.55 7.99
C GLY A 227 -0.67 3.70 8.14
N PHE A 228 -0.32 4.08 9.38
CA PHE A 228 0.80 4.96 9.66
C PHE A 228 2.17 4.36 9.32
N ALA A 229 2.35 3.04 9.27
CA ALA A 229 3.63 2.42 8.91
C ALA A 229 4.22 2.98 7.60
N PRO A 230 3.59 2.82 6.43
CA PRO A 230 4.18 3.32 5.19
C PRO A 230 4.26 4.85 5.17
N ILE A 231 3.36 5.55 5.85
CA ILE A 231 3.41 7.02 6.01
C ILE A 231 4.64 7.47 6.80
N LYS A 232 5.02 6.76 7.86
CA LYS A 232 6.26 7.00 8.61
C LYS A 232 7.48 6.88 7.69
N ALA A 233 7.52 5.84 6.85
CA ALA A 233 8.59 5.69 5.86
C ALA A 233 8.63 6.87 4.86
N LEU A 234 7.47 7.37 4.41
CA LEU A 234 7.41 8.57 3.56
C LEU A 234 7.98 9.81 4.27
N ILE A 235 7.61 10.03 5.53
CA ILE A 235 8.08 11.18 6.32
C ILE A 235 9.60 11.13 6.52
N GLU A 236 10.14 9.98 6.92
CA GLU A 236 11.59 9.79 7.03
C GLU A 236 12.30 10.06 5.70
N HIS A 237 11.75 9.55 4.60
CA HIS A 237 12.31 9.75 3.26
C HIS A 237 12.27 11.21 2.80
N MET A 238 11.15 11.90 3.04
CA MET A 238 11.01 13.32 2.76
C MET A 238 12.01 14.16 3.56
N GLN A 239 12.21 13.85 4.85
CA GLN A 239 13.20 14.52 5.69
C GLN A 239 14.61 14.33 5.14
N PHE A 240 15.00 13.09 4.82
CA PHE A 240 16.32 12.76 4.28
C PHE A 240 16.59 13.43 2.92
N LYS A 241 15.58 13.51 2.06
CA LYS A 241 15.67 14.13 0.73
C LYS A 241 15.54 15.65 0.77
N GLY A 242 15.20 16.25 1.92
CA GLY A 242 14.97 17.69 2.05
C GLY A 242 13.75 18.17 1.25
N ILE A 243 12.70 17.35 1.14
CA ILE A 243 11.48 17.70 0.39
C ILE A 243 10.69 18.76 1.16
N THR A 244 10.44 19.91 0.53
CA THR A 244 9.79 21.09 1.13
C THR A 244 8.35 21.30 0.67
N ARG A 245 7.76 20.32 -0.03
CA ARG A 245 6.35 20.35 -0.45
C ARG A 245 5.45 20.52 0.79
N PRO A 246 4.50 21.48 0.80
CA PRO A 246 3.55 21.61 1.89
C PRO A 246 2.83 20.28 2.11
N THR A 247 2.86 19.78 3.35
CA THR A 247 2.41 18.43 3.68
C THR A 247 1.55 18.46 4.93
N ALA A 248 0.34 17.92 4.85
CA ALA A 248 -0.55 17.76 6.00
C ALA A 248 -0.77 16.27 6.27
N LEU A 249 -0.40 15.80 7.46
CA LEU A 249 -0.68 14.45 7.95
C LEU A 249 -1.94 14.44 8.81
N TYR A 250 -2.91 13.63 8.40
CA TYR A 250 -4.08 13.27 9.19
C TYR A 250 -3.95 11.81 9.62
N TRP A 251 -3.85 11.57 10.92
CA TRP A 251 -3.78 10.21 11.47
C TRP A 251 -4.98 9.93 12.37
N GLY A 252 -5.81 8.99 11.92
CA GLY A 252 -7.03 8.56 12.58
C GLY A 252 -6.84 7.36 13.50
N GLY A 253 -7.36 7.47 14.72
CA GLY A 253 -7.52 6.39 15.69
C GLY A 253 -8.93 6.36 16.28
N ARG A 254 -9.35 5.24 16.89
CA ARG A 254 -10.62 5.18 17.61
C ARG A 254 -10.49 5.82 18.98
N ARG A 255 -9.42 5.49 19.69
CA ARG A 255 -9.01 6.08 20.98
C ARG A 255 -7.63 6.72 20.83
N PRO A 256 -7.19 7.63 21.72
CA PRO A 256 -5.87 8.25 21.58
C PRO A 256 -4.71 7.25 21.57
N GLY A 257 -4.85 6.13 22.27
CA GLY A 257 -3.84 5.04 22.26
C GLY A 257 -3.65 4.35 20.91
N ASP A 258 -4.53 4.55 19.93
CA ASP A 258 -4.32 4.11 18.54
C ASP A 258 -3.28 4.97 17.80
N LEU A 259 -2.98 6.18 18.29
CA LEU A 259 -1.94 7.06 17.76
C LEU A 259 -0.59 6.69 18.41
N TYR A 260 -0.18 5.43 18.27
CA TYR A 260 0.86 4.77 19.05
C TYR A 260 2.30 5.29 18.83
N LEU A 261 2.48 6.27 17.96
CA LEU A 261 3.72 7.02 17.71
C LEU A 261 3.45 8.53 17.63
N HIS A 262 2.42 9.02 18.34
CA HIS A 262 2.03 10.43 18.37
C HIS A 262 3.22 11.36 18.66
N ASP A 263 3.98 11.09 19.71
CA ASP A 263 5.13 11.91 20.12
C ASP A 263 6.24 11.93 19.07
N TRP A 264 6.44 10.80 18.36
CA TRP A 264 7.40 10.74 17.26
C TRP A 264 6.98 11.68 16.13
N VAL A 265 5.69 11.72 15.78
CA VAL A 265 5.18 12.63 14.74
C VAL A 265 5.31 14.08 15.17
N LEU A 266 5.00 14.41 16.42
CA LEU A 266 5.18 15.76 16.95
C LEU A 266 6.64 16.22 16.86
N ALA A 267 7.59 15.34 17.23
CA ALA A 267 9.02 15.64 17.11
C ALA A 267 9.45 15.88 15.64
N ARG A 268 8.96 15.07 14.70
CA ARG A 268 9.24 15.27 13.27
C ARG A 268 8.61 16.54 12.72
N ALA A 269 7.36 16.86 13.08
CA ALA A 269 6.71 18.09 12.66
C ALA A 269 7.43 19.34 13.19
N ALA A 270 8.04 19.28 14.37
CA ALA A 270 8.88 20.36 14.89
C ALA A 270 10.18 20.57 14.10
N GLU A 271 10.72 19.52 13.49
CA GLU A 271 11.94 19.55 12.66
C GLU A 271 11.65 19.86 11.18
N MET A 272 10.42 19.62 10.72
CA MET A 272 9.99 19.74 9.33
C MET A 272 8.95 20.86 9.20
N PRO A 273 9.34 22.13 8.93
CA PRO A 273 8.43 23.27 8.96
C PRO A 273 7.29 23.22 7.93
N HIS A 274 7.41 22.36 6.91
CA HIS A 274 6.38 22.14 5.90
C HIS A 274 5.43 20.97 6.23
N LEU A 275 5.65 20.27 7.34
CA LEU A 275 4.81 19.16 7.81
C LEU A 275 3.88 19.63 8.94
N THR A 276 2.58 19.65 8.65
CA THR A 276 1.53 19.85 9.66
C THR A 276 0.97 18.51 10.08
N TYR A 277 0.76 18.29 11.39
CA TYR A 277 0.16 17.07 11.92
C TYR A 277 -1.18 17.36 12.57
N VAL A 278 -2.22 16.65 12.11
CA VAL A 278 -3.59 16.71 12.62
C VAL A 278 -4.00 15.31 13.09
N PRO A 279 -3.82 14.98 14.39
CA PRO A 279 -4.33 13.75 14.95
C PRO A 279 -5.85 13.81 15.07
N VAL A 280 -6.54 12.73 14.72
CA VAL A 280 -8.01 12.63 14.75
C VAL A 280 -8.45 11.40 15.53
N VAL A 281 -9.34 11.59 16.51
CA VAL A 281 -9.87 10.50 17.33
C VAL A 281 -11.38 10.41 17.18
N SER A 282 -11.88 9.27 16.70
CA SER A 282 -13.31 9.14 16.35
C SER A 282 -14.23 8.86 17.53
N ASP A 283 -13.72 8.27 18.61
CA ASP A 283 -14.51 7.74 19.73
C ASP A 283 -13.80 8.00 21.07
N ALA A 284 -13.35 9.25 21.27
CA ALA A 284 -12.74 9.67 22.53
C ALA A 284 -13.77 9.65 23.66
N MET A 285 -13.38 9.08 24.81
CA MET A 285 -14.18 9.09 26.02
C MET A 285 -13.69 10.16 27.01
N PRO A 286 -14.50 10.57 28.00
CA PRO A 286 -14.08 11.58 28.98
C PRO A 286 -12.75 11.27 29.68
N GLU A 287 -12.48 10.00 30.00
CA GLU A 287 -11.23 9.57 30.66
C GLU A 287 -9.97 9.72 29.79
N ASP A 288 -10.13 9.84 28.47
CA ASP A 288 -9.01 10.03 27.55
C ASP A 288 -8.44 11.46 27.61
N ALA A 289 -9.20 12.42 28.16
CA ALA A 289 -8.87 13.84 28.16
C ALA A 289 -8.43 14.38 26.78
N TRP A 290 -9.01 13.84 25.71
CA TRP A 290 -8.67 14.23 24.34
C TRP A 290 -9.18 15.64 24.02
N THR A 291 -8.26 16.53 23.65
CA THR A 291 -8.58 17.92 23.25
C THR A 291 -8.27 18.19 21.78
N GLY A 292 -7.83 17.18 21.02
CA GLY A 292 -7.53 17.30 19.60
C GLY A 292 -8.78 17.15 18.74
N ARG A 293 -8.58 16.94 17.43
CA ARG A 293 -9.70 16.80 16.48
C ARG A 293 -10.48 15.52 16.74
N THR A 294 -11.80 15.60 16.63
CA THR A 294 -12.73 14.48 16.81
C THR A 294 -13.42 14.11 15.50
N GLY A 295 -13.94 12.88 15.42
CA GLY A 295 -14.71 12.40 14.27
C GLY A 295 -13.88 11.53 13.32
N PHE A 296 -14.32 11.40 12.06
CA PHE A 296 -13.64 10.54 11.10
C PHE A 296 -12.50 11.28 10.39
N VAL A 297 -11.36 10.61 10.27
CA VAL A 297 -10.12 11.21 9.71
C VAL A 297 -10.29 11.72 8.28
N HIS A 298 -11.09 11.05 7.44
CA HIS A 298 -11.32 11.52 6.07
C HIS A 298 -12.19 12.80 6.04
N GLN A 299 -13.16 12.91 6.96
CA GLN A 299 -13.98 14.10 7.10
C GLN A 299 -13.14 15.29 7.58
N ALA A 300 -12.18 15.07 8.48
CA ALA A 300 -11.27 16.12 8.93
C ALA A 300 -10.49 16.77 7.77
N VAL A 301 -10.06 15.99 6.77
CA VAL A 301 -9.44 16.52 5.54
C VAL A 301 -10.46 17.35 4.77
N MET A 302 -11.69 16.87 4.61
CA MET A 302 -12.73 17.60 3.88
C MET A 302 -13.13 18.92 4.55
N ASP A 303 -13.04 19.00 5.86
CA ASP A 303 -13.34 20.21 6.63
C ASP A 303 -12.25 21.26 6.46
N ASP A 304 -10.99 20.83 6.32
CA ASP A 304 -9.82 21.72 6.19
C ASP A 304 -9.51 22.10 4.73
N PHE A 305 -9.85 21.24 3.77
CA PHE A 305 -9.61 21.45 2.35
C PHE A 305 -10.92 21.58 1.59
N ALA A 306 -11.18 22.79 1.05
CA ALA A 306 -12.32 23.03 0.16
C ALA A 306 -12.06 22.54 -1.28
N ASP A 307 -10.80 22.48 -1.70
CA ASP A 307 -10.37 22.04 -3.03
C ASP A 307 -9.07 21.22 -2.94
N LEU A 308 -9.09 20.03 -3.52
CA LEU A 308 -7.98 19.08 -3.63
C LEU A 308 -7.50 18.90 -5.08
N SER A 309 -8.01 19.67 -6.05
CA SER A 309 -7.65 19.55 -7.47
C SER A 309 -6.15 19.71 -7.75
N GLY A 310 -5.46 20.52 -6.94
CA GLY A 310 -4.01 20.75 -7.00
C GLY A 310 -3.16 19.84 -6.09
N HIS A 311 -3.75 18.87 -5.38
CA HIS A 311 -3.06 18.09 -4.35
C HIS A 311 -2.73 16.66 -4.81
N GLN A 312 -1.81 16.02 -4.08
CA GLN A 312 -1.62 14.57 -4.10
C GLN A 312 -2.01 13.99 -2.73
N VAL A 313 -2.80 12.93 -2.75
CA VAL A 313 -3.23 12.23 -1.53
C VAL A 313 -2.55 10.88 -1.46
N TYR A 314 -1.94 10.60 -0.30
CA TYR A 314 -1.37 9.29 0.02
C TYR A 314 -2.14 8.72 1.21
N ALA A 315 -3.03 7.76 0.94
CA ALA A 315 -3.95 7.19 1.92
C ALA A 315 -3.60 5.73 2.27
N CYS A 316 -3.52 5.41 3.55
CA CYS A 316 -3.24 4.05 3.99
C CYS A 316 -3.99 3.66 5.27
N GLY A 317 -4.40 2.39 5.35
CA GLY A 317 -5.01 1.80 6.53
C GLY A 317 -6.28 1.01 6.22
N ALA A 318 -7.28 1.11 7.10
CA ALA A 318 -8.51 0.32 6.99
C ALA A 318 -9.23 0.58 5.65
N PRO A 319 -9.68 -0.46 4.92
CA PRO A 319 -10.29 -0.30 3.61
C PRO A 319 -11.42 0.73 3.58
N ILE A 320 -12.34 0.67 4.56
CA ILE A 320 -13.45 1.62 4.67
C ILE A 320 -13.00 3.09 4.73
N VAL A 321 -11.86 3.38 5.38
CA VAL A 321 -11.34 4.75 5.47
C VAL A 321 -10.74 5.19 4.13
N VAL A 322 -9.97 4.31 3.49
CA VAL A 322 -9.35 4.58 2.19
C VAL A 322 -10.42 4.79 1.11
N ASP A 323 -11.44 3.94 1.08
CA ASP A 323 -12.53 4.00 0.12
C ASP A 323 -13.38 5.26 0.33
N SER A 324 -13.79 5.54 1.58
CA SER A 324 -14.53 6.76 1.91
C SER A 324 -13.76 8.03 1.54
N ALA A 325 -12.45 8.06 1.79
CA ALA A 325 -11.60 9.18 1.42
C ALA A 325 -11.51 9.34 -0.11
N ARG A 326 -11.28 8.26 -0.85
CA ARG A 326 -11.17 8.28 -2.32
C ARG A 326 -12.43 8.85 -2.96
N ASP A 327 -13.58 8.33 -2.55
CA ASP A 327 -14.88 8.71 -3.12
C ASP A 327 -15.21 10.16 -2.76
N ALA A 328 -15.09 10.52 -1.48
CA ALA A 328 -15.45 11.85 -1.03
C ALA A 328 -14.51 12.94 -1.57
N TYR A 329 -13.21 12.68 -1.64
CA TYR A 329 -12.25 13.68 -2.14
C TYR A 329 -12.40 13.89 -3.64
N SER A 330 -12.64 12.82 -4.40
CA SER A 330 -12.84 12.92 -5.85
C SER A 330 -14.18 13.59 -6.16
N ALA A 331 -15.27 13.13 -5.55
CA ALA A 331 -16.62 13.61 -5.86
C ALA A 331 -16.92 15.01 -5.30
N GLN A 332 -16.36 15.36 -4.15
CA GLN A 332 -16.76 16.57 -3.42
C GLN A 332 -15.65 17.60 -3.23
N ARG A 333 -14.39 17.26 -3.52
CA ARG A 333 -13.22 18.17 -3.40
C ARG A 333 -12.39 18.26 -4.68
N GLY A 334 -12.81 17.64 -5.77
CA GLY A 334 -12.18 17.79 -7.09
C GLY A 334 -10.80 17.14 -7.22
N LEU A 335 -10.43 16.22 -6.32
CA LEU A 335 -9.18 15.47 -6.44
C LEU A 335 -9.19 14.61 -7.73
N PRO A 336 -8.20 14.73 -8.62
CA PRO A 336 -8.07 13.83 -9.77
C PRO A 336 -7.82 12.40 -9.29
N ALA A 337 -8.51 11.42 -9.89
CA ALA A 337 -8.43 10.02 -9.46
C ALA A 337 -7.00 9.46 -9.52
N GLU A 338 -6.19 9.91 -10.47
CA GLU A 338 -4.78 9.53 -10.62
C GLU A 338 -3.86 10.09 -9.54
N GLU A 339 -4.30 11.11 -8.77
CA GLU A 339 -3.54 11.74 -7.69
C GLU A 339 -3.92 11.20 -6.30
N PHE A 340 -4.74 10.15 -6.25
CA PHE A 340 -5.04 9.40 -5.03
C PHE A 340 -4.23 8.09 -5.02
N TYR A 341 -3.12 8.08 -4.30
CA TYR A 341 -2.26 6.91 -4.11
C TYR A 341 -2.68 6.19 -2.82
N ALA A 342 -2.91 4.88 -2.91
CA ALA A 342 -3.50 4.16 -1.79
C ALA A 342 -2.92 2.77 -1.53
N ASP A 343 -2.76 2.46 -0.24
CA ASP A 343 -2.43 1.13 0.27
C ASP A 343 -3.47 0.71 1.33
N ALA A 344 -4.50 -0.04 0.90
CA ALA A 344 -5.59 -0.48 1.78
C ALA A 344 -5.30 -1.85 2.41
N PHE A 345 -5.36 -1.92 3.73
CA PHE A 345 -5.01 -3.11 4.52
C PHE A 345 -6.20 -4.06 4.60
N THR A 346 -6.39 -4.84 3.54
CA THR A 346 -7.47 -5.83 3.46
C THR A 346 -7.13 -7.06 4.32
N SER A 347 -7.94 -7.33 5.34
CA SER A 347 -7.84 -8.57 6.12
C SER A 347 -8.53 -9.74 5.40
N GLU A 348 -8.28 -10.98 5.83
CA GLU A 348 -9.03 -12.13 5.29
C GLU A 348 -10.54 -12.03 5.54
N ALA A 349 -10.96 -11.40 6.65
CA ALA A 349 -12.38 -11.16 6.91
C ALA A 349 -12.98 -10.19 5.88
N ASP A 350 -12.24 -9.13 5.54
CA ASP A 350 -12.67 -8.15 4.54
C ASP A 350 -12.80 -8.74 3.13
N LYS A 351 -12.14 -9.88 2.86
CA LYS A 351 -12.25 -10.58 1.57
C LYS A 351 -13.61 -11.24 1.35
N HIS A 352 -14.26 -11.64 2.44
CA HIS A 352 -15.52 -12.37 2.42
C HIS A 352 -16.72 -11.50 2.81
N GLY A 353 -16.48 -10.26 3.27
CA GLY A 353 -17.51 -9.26 3.52
C GLY A 353 -17.77 -8.43 2.27
N GLY A 354 -18.73 -8.86 1.46
CA GLY A 354 -19.33 -8.10 0.35
C GLY A 354 -20.61 -7.42 0.80
#